data_AF-A0A9X8YRK2-F1
#
_entry.id   AF-A0A9X8YRK2-F1
#
_cell.length_a   1.000
_cell.length_b   1.000
_cell.length_c   1.000
_cell.angle_alpha   90.00
_cell.angle_beta   90.00
_cell.angle_gamma   90.00
#
_symmetry.space_group_name_H-M   'P 1'
#
loop_
_entity.id
_entity.type
_entity.pdbx_description
1 polymer ?
#
loop_
_entity_poly.entity_id
_entity_poly.type
_entity_poly.pdbx_seq_one_letter_code
_entity_poly.pdbx_strand_id
1 'polypeptide(L)' 'MQVLHVCSEMFPLLKTGGLADVVGALPAAQIAEGADVRVLLP' A
#
# COMPACT_ATOMS: atom_id res chain seq x y z
N MET A 1 4.09 0.73 15.00
CA MET A 1 2.82 0.00 14.80
C MET A 1 3.03 -1.02 13.67
N GLN A 2 2.35 -2.17 13.70
CA GLN A 2 2.46 -3.23 12.67
C GLN A 2 1.22 -3.18 11.78
N VAL A 3 1.39 -3.00 10.46
CA VAL A 3 0.29 -2.82 9.49
C VAL A 3 0.47 -3.75 8.29
N LEU A 4 -0.60 -4.45 7.91
CA LEU A 4 -0.69 -5.22 6.68
C LEU A 4 -1.82 -4.68 5.82
N HIS A 5 -1.49 -4.10 4.66
CA HIS A 5 -2.48 -3.75 3.63
C HIS A 5 -2.77 -4.98 2.79
N VAL A 6 -4.05 -5.36 2.71
CA VAL A 6 -4.53 -6.41 1.81
C VAL A 6 -5.41 -5.74 0.77
N CYS A 7 -4.93 -5.69 -0.47
CA CYS A 7 -5.58 -4.91 -1.53
C CYS A 7 -5.55 -5.66 -2.85
N SER A 8 -6.54 -5.38 -3.70
CA SER A 8 -6.59 -5.95 -5.05
C SER A 8 -5.74 -5.18 -6.06
N GLU A 9 -5.23 -3.99 -5.72
CA GLU A 9 -4.56 -3.08 -6.66
C GLU A 9 -3.41 -2.33 -5.98
N MET A 10 -2.34 -2.04 -6.73
CA MET A 10 -1.22 -1.20 -6.32
C MET A 10 -0.47 -0.66 -7.53
N PHE A 11 -0.21 0.65 -7.59
CA PHE A 11 0.67 1.24 -8.58
C PHE A 11 2.16 0.95 -8.23
N PRO A 12 3.03 0.59 -9.19
CA PRO A 12 2.79 0.43 -10.63
C PRO A 12 2.41 -1.00 -11.07
N LEU A 13 2.18 -1.94 -10.14
CA LEU A 13 2.05 -3.37 -10.44
C LEU A 13 0.69 -3.75 -11.04
N LEU A 14 -0.43 -3.31 -10.44
CA LEU A 14 -1.78 -3.61 -10.88
C LEU A 14 -2.71 -2.41 -10.61
N LYS A 15 -3.15 -1.73 -11.67
CA LYS A 15 -3.98 -0.51 -11.56
C LYS A 15 -5.21 -0.59 -12.44
N THR A 16 -6.37 -0.46 -11.83
CA THR A 16 -7.66 -0.25 -12.51
C THR A 16 -8.28 1.10 -12.13
N GLY A 17 -8.04 1.57 -10.90
CA GLY A 17 -8.61 2.82 -10.40
C GLY A 17 -7.73 3.53 -9.36
N GLY A 18 -8.40 4.34 -8.52
CA GLY A 18 -7.75 5.18 -7.50
C GLY A 18 -7.21 4.39 -6.30
N LEU A 19 -7.70 3.17 -6.06
CA LEU A 19 -7.17 2.31 -4.99
C LEU A 19 -5.67 2.05 -5.19
N ALA A 20 -5.25 1.79 -6.42
CA ALA A 20 -3.84 1.55 -6.75
C ALA A 20 -2.93 2.71 -6.35
N ASP A 21 -3.41 3.96 -6.47
CA ASP A 21 -2.63 5.16 -6.12
C ASP A 21 -2.50 5.29 -4.60
N VAL A 22 -3.59 5.00 -3.88
CA VAL A 22 -3.59 5.02 -2.41
C VAL A 22 -2.62 3.97 -1.87
N VAL A 23 -2.70 2.73 -2.34
CA VAL A 23 -1.82 1.63 -1.90
C VAL A 23 -0.37 1.86 -2.35
N GLY A 24 -0.15 2.58 -3.46
CA GLY A 24 1.18 2.98 -3.90
C GLY A 24 1.84 4.05 -3.01
N ALA A 25 1.06 4.93 -2.38
CA ALA A 25 1.58 6.08 -1.64
C ALA A 25 1.50 5.95 -0.11
N LEU A 26 0.39 5.43 0.42
CA LEU A 26 0.12 5.41 1.86
C LEU A 26 1.11 4.55 2.67
N PRO A 27 1.52 3.34 2.22
CA PRO A 27 2.50 2.54 2.95
C PRO A 27 3.83 3.27 3.15
N ALA A 28 4.30 4.01 2.15
CA ALA A 28 5.53 4.80 2.26
C ALA A 28 5.40 5.92 3.29
N ALA A 29 4.26 6.61 3.34
CA ALA A 29 3.99 7.64 4.34
C ALA A 29 3.94 7.05 5.76
N GLN A 30 3.32 5.88 5.94
CA GLN A 30 3.28 5.19 7.22
C GLN A 30 4.66 4.70 7.69
N ILE A 31 5.50 4.24 6.75
CA ILE A 31 6.90 3.87 7.04
C ILE A 31 7.68 5.11 7.52
N ALA A 32 7.47 6.28 6.91
CA ALA A 32 8.11 7.52 7.34
C ALA A 32 7.71 7.94 8.77
N GLU A 33 6.50 7.58 9.20
CA GLU A 33 6.00 7.76 10.59
C GLU A 33 6.46 6.63 11.56
N GLY A 34 7.33 5.71 11.11
CA GLY A 34 7.90 4.65 11.95
C GLY A 34 7.02 3.40 12.11
N ALA A 35 6.05 3.19 11.22
CA ALA A 35 5.32 1.92 11.16
C ALA A 35 6.09 0.85 10.39
N ASP A 36 5.94 -0.41 10.80
CA ASP A 36 6.34 -1.58 10.03
C ASP A 36 5.15 -1.98 9.15
N VAL A 37 5.31 -1.80 7.84
CA VAL A 37 4.22 -1.89 6.87
C VAL A 37 4.55 -2.90 5.79
N ARG A 38 3.58 -3.78 5.51
CA ARG A 38 3.63 -4.72 4.39
C ARG A 38 2.37 -4.59 3.53
N VAL A 39 2.51 -4.94 2.25
CA VAL A 39 1.40 -5.00 1.29
C VAL A 39 1.32 -6.42 0.76
N LEU A 40 0.12 -7.00 0.81
CA LEU A 40 -0.22 -8.28 0.18
C LEU A 40 -1.09 -7.99 -1.04
N LEU A 41 -0.65 -8.50 -2.18
CA LEU A 41 -1.37 -8.48 -3.46
C LEU A 41 -1.70 -9.93 -3.87
N PRO A 42 -2.75 -10.15 -4.69
CA PRO A 42 -3.02 -11.43 -5.34
C PRO A 42 -1.88 -11.91 -6.25
#